data_AF-A0A5C0VC30-F1
#
_entry.id   AF-A0A5C0VC30-F1
#
_cell.length_a   1.000
_cell.length_b   1.000
_cell.length_c   1.000
_cell.angle_alpha   90.00
_cell.angle_beta   90.00
_cell.angle_gamma   90.00
#
_symmetry.space_group_name_H-M   'P 1'
#
loop_
_entity.id
_entity.type
_entity.pdbx_description
1 polymer ?
#
loop_
_entity_poly.entity_id
_entity_poly.type
_entity_poly.pdbx_seq_one_letter_code
_entity_poly.pdbx_strand_id
1 'polypeptide(L)'
;MEWYIKKGVVLNLNHFLERAIMSGDWNKKTINKEEFISLIRERIAIVSMERVKADIKRFISNPNVLNIWSTPYFNDLIAHLQVSAEP
;
A
#
# COMPACT_ATOMS: atom_id res chain seq x y z
N MET A 1 2.35 2.09 3.34
CA MET A 1 0.94 1.76 3.68
C MET A 1 0.73 1.58 5.17
N GLU A 2 1.39 0.61 5.82
CA GLU A 2 1.22 0.36 7.27
C GLU A 2 1.42 1.61 8.14
N TRP A 3 2.42 2.44 7.82
CA TRP A 3 2.65 3.71 8.50
C TRP A 3 1.45 4.67 8.41
N TYR A 4 0.83 4.81 7.23
CA TYR A 4 -0.34 5.68 7.04
C TYR A 4 -1.48 5.23 7.94
N ILE A 5 -1.72 3.92 8.00
CA ILE A 5 -2.82 3.33 8.78
C ILE A 5 -2.56 3.47 10.27
N LYS A 6 -1.35 3.12 10.74
CA LYS A 6 -0.96 3.26 12.15
C LYS A 6 -0.95 4.72 12.63
N LYS A 7 -0.79 5.68 11.72
CA LYS A 7 -0.81 7.12 12.03
C LYS A 7 -2.15 7.78 11.74
N GLY A 8 -3.14 7.06 11.19
CA GLY A 8 -4.43 7.64 10.79
C GLY A 8 -4.28 8.76 9.75
N VAL A 9 -3.25 8.67 8.90
CA VAL A 9 -3.00 9.67 7.85
C VAL A 9 -3.81 9.31 6.61
N VAL A 10 -4.62 10.25 6.16
CA VAL A 10 -5.43 10.10 4.95
C VAL A 10 -4.53 10.17 3.71
N LEU A 11 -4.63 9.17 2.85
CA LEU A 11 -3.91 9.14 1.58
C LEU A 11 -4.62 10.03 0.56
N ASN A 12 -3.86 10.94 -0.08
CA ASN A 12 -4.37 11.79 -1.16
C ASN A 12 -4.40 11.00 -2.48
N LEU A 13 -5.61 10.66 -2.96
CA LEU A 13 -5.79 9.87 -4.18
C LEU A 13 -5.46 10.68 -5.45
N ASN A 14 -5.73 11.98 -5.46
CA ASN A 14 -5.41 12.86 -6.59
C ASN A 14 -3.90 12.94 -6.81
N HIS A 15 -3.15 13.13 -5.73
CA HIS A 15 -1.69 13.14 -5.82
C HIS A 15 -1.13 11.78 -6.28
N PHE A 16 -1.71 10.66 -5.80
CA PHE A 16 -1.35 9.34 -6.31
C PHE A 16 -1.61 9.23 -7.84
N LEU A 17 -2.78 9.67 -8.30
CA LEU A 17 -3.17 9.62 -9.71
C LEU A 17 -2.22 10.43 -10.59
N GLU A 18 -1.89 11.67 -10.20
CA GLU A 18 -0.91 12.50 -10.91
C GLU A 18 0.42 11.77 -11.08
N ARG A 19 0.93 11.18 -10.00
CA ARG A 19 2.20 10.44 -10.01
C ARG A 19 2.13 9.20 -10.90
N ALA A 20 1.02 8.46 -10.85
CA ALA A 20 0.84 7.24 -11.64
C ALA A 20 0.69 7.52 -13.15
N ILE A 21 0.05 8.63 -13.52
CA ILE A 21 0.00 9.09 -14.92
C ILE A 21 1.40 9.53 -15.38
N MET A 22 2.11 10.32 -14.56
CA MET A 22 3.44 10.81 -14.90
C MET A 22 4.48 9.70 -15.09
N SER A 23 4.38 8.59 -14.34
CA SER A 23 5.25 7.43 -14.50
C SER A 23 4.83 6.51 -15.65
N GLY A 24 3.64 6.70 -16.23
CA GLY A 24 3.08 5.83 -17.27
C GLY A 24 2.47 4.53 -16.71
N ASP A 25 2.36 4.39 -15.39
CA ASP A 25 1.77 3.21 -14.73
C ASP A 25 0.24 3.23 -14.75
N TRP A 26 -0.38 4.37 -15.07
CA TRP A 26 -1.82 4.53 -15.16
C TRP A 26 -2.24 5.36 -16.36
N ASN A 27 -3.06 4.76 -17.23
CA ASN A 27 -3.47 5.36 -18.50
C ASN A 27 -4.88 5.98 -18.46
N LYS A 28 -5.63 5.81 -17.36
CA LYS A 28 -6.95 6.42 -17.23
C LYS A 28 -6.81 7.83 -16.64
N LYS A 29 -7.75 8.71 -17.00
CA LYS A 29 -7.80 10.10 -16.51
C LYS A 29 -8.22 10.21 -15.04
N THR A 30 -8.86 9.18 -14.51
CA THR A 30 -9.37 9.13 -13.14
C THR A 30 -9.06 7.77 -12.53
N ILE A 31 -9.14 7.70 -11.21
CA ILE A 31 -9.15 6.47 -10.45
C ILE A 31 -10.08 6.66 -9.26
N ASN A 32 -10.95 5.70 -8.99
CA ASN A 32 -11.76 5.70 -7.77
C ASN A 32 -11.08 4.90 -6.65
N LYS A 33 -11.65 5.00 -5.44
CA LYS A 33 -11.11 4.32 -4.26
C LYS A 33 -11.08 2.80 -4.46
N GLU A 34 -12.12 2.23 -5.05
CA GLU A 34 -12.27 0.77 -5.23
C GLU A 34 -11.20 0.23 -6.18
N GLU A 35 -10.95 0.91 -7.30
CA GLU A 35 -9.87 0.59 -8.24
C GLU A 35 -8.51 0.67 -7.54
N PHE A 36 -8.27 1.74 -6.79
CA PHE A 36 -7.02 1.91 -6.04
C PHE A 36 -6.81 0.77 -5.02
N ILE A 37 -7.84 0.41 -4.26
CA ILE A 37 -7.78 -0.71 -3.31
C ILE A 37 -7.55 -2.05 -4.04
N SER A 38 -8.16 -2.27 -5.21
CA SER A 38 -7.92 -3.46 -6.02
C SER A 38 -6.44 -3.58 -6.43
N LEU A 39 -5.84 -2.50 -6.92
CA LEU A 39 -4.44 -2.48 -7.33
C LEU A 39 -3.50 -2.86 -6.18
N ILE A 40 -3.76 -2.35 -4.96
CA ILE A 40 -2.93 -2.70 -3.80
C ILE A 40 -3.10 -4.19 -3.46
N ARG A 41 -4.33 -4.72 -3.49
CA ARG A 41 -4.59 -6.14 -3.22
C ARG A 41 -3.91 -7.06 -4.24
N GLU A 42 -4.01 -6.72 -5.52
CA GLU A 42 -3.31 -7.43 -6.60
C GLU A 42 -1.79 -7.40 -6.35
N ARG A 43 -1.24 -6.25 -5.94
CA ARG A 43 0.18 -6.14 -5.61
C ARG A 43 0.57 -7.02 -4.41
N ILE A 44 -0.23 -7.05 -3.35
CA ILE A 44 0.03 -7.89 -2.17
C ILE A 44 -0.01 -9.38 -2.53
N ALA A 45 -0.91 -9.78 -3.43
CA ALA A 45 -1.04 -11.18 -3.85
C ALA A 45 0.21 -11.70 -4.58
N ILE A 46 0.92 -10.85 -5.32
CA ILE A 46 2.10 -11.26 -6.11
C ILE A 46 3.44 -11.03 -5.38
N VAL A 47 3.47 -10.19 -4.34
CA VAL A 47 4.71 -9.87 -3.63
C VAL A 47 5.14 -11.02 -2.71
N SER A 48 6.41 -11.41 -2.80
CA SER A 48 7.00 -12.38 -1.88
C SER A 48 7.30 -11.73 -0.53
N MET A 49 6.51 -12.06 0.48
CA MET A 49 6.69 -11.53 1.84
C MET A 49 8.07 -11.89 2.42
N GLU A 50 8.60 -13.06 2.08
CA GLU A 50 9.95 -13.47 2.53
C GLU A 50 11.04 -12.57 1.95
N ARG A 51 10.94 -12.19 0.66
CA ARG A 51 11.89 -11.22 0.06
C ARG A 51 11.76 -9.84 0.70
N VAL A 52 10.53 -9.37 0.92
CA VAL A 52 10.28 -8.09 1.60
C VAL A 52 10.89 -8.07 3.00
N LYS A 53 10.67 -9.13 3.80
CA LYS A 53 11.27 -9.26 5.14
C LYS A 53 12.79 -9.25 5.07
N ALA A 54 13.39 -9.99 4.14
CA ALA A 54 14.84 -10.06 3.97
C ALA A 54 15.44 -8.68 3.63
N ASP A 55 14.79 -7.91 2.77
CA ASP A 55 15.25 -6.58 2.37
C ASP A 55 15.24 -5.57 3.52
N ILE A 56 14.21 -5.64 4.38
CA ILE A 56 13.97 -4.68 5.47
C ILE A 56 14.74 -5.03 6.74
N LYS A 57 14.96 -6.33 7.03
CA LYS A 57 15.55 -6.82 8.29
C LYS A 57 16.87 -6.13 8.66
N ARG A 58 17.68 -5.75 7.68
CA ARG A 58 18.98 -5.06 7.86
C ARG A 58 18.87 -3.58 8.28
N PHE A 59 17.69 -2.96 8.18
CA PHE A 59 17.47 -1.54 8.44
C PHE A 59 16.70 -1.24 9.73
N ILE A 60 16.28 -2.28 10.48
CA ILE A 60 15.47 -2.12 11.69
C ILE A 60 16.15 -2.75 12.91
N SER A 61 16.02 -2.10 14.06
CA SER A 61 16.68 -2.56 15.30
C SER A 61 16.11 -3.87 15.84
N ASN A 62 14.80 -4.11 15.68
CA ASN A 62 14.14 -5.34 16.12
C ASN A 62 13.45 -6.05 14.94
N PRO A 63 14.11 -7.03 14.31
CA PRO A 63 13.54 -7.81 13.19
C PRO A 63 12.25 -8.56 13.51
N ASN A 64 12.01 -8.90 14.78
CA ASN A 64 10.86 -9.74 15.16
C ASN A 64 9.51 -9.06 14.87
N VAL A 65 9.50 -7.73 14.73
CA VAL A 65 8.29 -6.97 14.33
C VAL A 65 7.79 -7.37 12.93
N LEU A 66 8.65 -7.97 12.10
CA LEU A 66 8.30 -8.45 10.76
C LEU A 66 7.65 -9.85 10.79
N ASN A 67 7.61 -10.54 11.92
CA ASN A 67 7.08 -11.91 12.00
C ASN A 67 5.58 -11.98 11.66
N ILE A 68 4.84 -10.91 11.95
CA ILE A 68 3.41 -10.80 11.63
C ILE A 68 3.17 -10.48 10.14
N TRP A 69 4.20 -10.06 9.40
CA TRP A 69 4.04 -9.67 8.00
C TRP A 69 3.73 -10.88 7.14
N SER A 70 2.55 -10.86 6.55
CA SER A 70 2.00 -11.91 5.71
C SER A 70 0.97 -11.31 4.75
N THR A 71 0.67 -12.02 3.66
CA THR A 71 -0.39 -11.60 2.73
C THR A 71 -1.73 -11.37 3.45
N PRO A 72 -2.21 -12.27 4.34
CA PRO A 72 -3.42 -12.02 5.14
C PRO A 72 -3.33 -10.74 5.98
N TYR A 73 -2.21 -10.54 6.70
CA TYR A 73 -2.01 -9.35 7.52
C TYR A 73 -2.16 -8.06 6.70
N PHE A 74 -1.52 -7.98 5.53
CA PHE A 74 -1.62 -6.77 4.70
C PHE A 74 -3.01 -6.60 4.05
N ASN A 75 -3.70 -7.69 3.74
CA ASN A 75 -5.08 -7.62 3.24
C ASN A 75 -6.03 -7.07 4.31
N ASP A 76 -5.90 -7.53 5.55
CA ASP A 76 -6.68 -7.01 6.69
C ASP A 76 -6.35 -5.54 6.94
N LEU A 77 -5.06 -5.20 6.87
CA LEU A 77 -4.57 -3.85 7.09
C LEU A 77 -5.19 -2.85 6.10
N ILE A 78 -5.34 -3.23 4.82
CA ILE A 78 -5.96 -2.37 3.79
C ILE A 78 -7.38 -1.95 4.16
N ALA A 79 -8.14 -2.77 4.89
CA ALA A 79 -9.51 -2.42 5.28
C ALA A 79 -9.57 -1.14 6.13
N HIS A 80 -8.46 -0.78 6.76
CA HIS A 80 -8.33 0.42 7.60
C HIS A 80 -7.72 1.62 6.86
N LEU A 81 -7.39 1.49 5.57
CA LEU A 81 -6.78 2.58 4.80
C LEU A 81 -7.80 3.70 4.53
N GLN A 82 -7.46 4.89 4.97
CA GLN A 82 -8.21 6.11 4.67
C GLN A 82 -7.68 6.74 3.39
N VAL A 83 -8.58 7.03 2.46
CA VAL A 83 -8.27 7.60 1.15
C VAL A 83 -9.20 8.78 0.93
N SER A 84 -8.63 9.96 0.69
CA SER A 84 -9.40 11.12 0.25
C SER A 84 -9.47 11.11 -1.28
N ALA A 85 -10.68 11.01 -1.80
CA ALA A 85 -11.00 11.49 -3.14
C ALA A 85 -11.61 12.88 -2.95
N GLU A 86 -11.06 13.92 -3.56
CA GLU A 86 -11.82 15.18 -3.66
C GLU A 86 -13.00 14.94 -4.60
N PRO A 87 -14.18 15.52 -4.32
CA PRO A 87 -15.33 15.49 -5.22
C PRO A 87 -15.05 16.22 -6.54
#